data_AF-A0A7V2TVF2-F1
#
_entry.id   AF-A0A7V2TVF2-F1
#
_cell.length_a   1.000
_cell.length_b   1.000
_cell.length_c   1.000
_cell.angle_alpha   90.00
_cell.angle_beta   90.00
_cell.angle_gamma   90.00
#
_symmetry.space_group_name_H-M   'P 1'
#
loop_
_entity.id
_entity.type
_entity.pdbx_description
1 polymer ?
#
loop_
_entity_poly.entity_id
_entity_poly.type
_entity_poly.pdbx_seq_one_letter_code
_entity_poly.pdbx_strand_id
1 'polypeptide(L)'
;QYARFWAGLPATGVSTIVPGIVTLTGSDPHLNIFTLSGSDLGNIRLDIQVPAGSTVLVNLTGEHARMYSLGYGDFTIDPHLILYNFYEASILDLNRIGVQGSILAPYAHINFESGHVEGTLIGLSLLSLNAEEHDFPFRGDLPAVPEAASPLLLASGIFALGFFRRNRTDLSPPTRR
;
A
#
# COMPACT_ATOMS: atom_id res chain seq x y z
N GLN A 1 -3.87 7.37 -3.11
CA GLN A 1 -5.26 6.93 -3.42
C GLN A 1 -5.47 5.45 -3.12
N TYR A 2 -4.63 4.55 -3.66
CA TYR A 2 -4.73 3.10 -3.45
C TYR A 2 -4.68 2.68 -1.96
N ALA A 3 -3.65 3.12 -1.23
CA ALA A 3 -3.50 2.83 0.20
C ALA A 3 -4.75 3.18 1.04
N ARG A 4 -5.32 4.38 0.83
CA ARG A 4 -6.54 4.82 1.53
C ARG A 4 -7.80 4.07 1.09
N PHE A 5 -7.90 3.67 -0.18
CA PHE A 5 -9.01 2.86 -0.66
C PHE A 5 -9.04 1.50 0.05
N TRP A 6 -7.91 0.79 0.08
CA TRP A 6 -7.81 -0.52 0.76
C TRP A 6 -7.98 -0.41 2.27
N ALA A 7 -7.56 0.70 2.87
CA ALA A 7 -7.81 0.99 4.28
C ALA A 7 -9.30 1.18 4.61
N GLY A 8 -10.13 1.56 3.63
CA GLY A 8 -11.58 1.69 3.79
C GLY A 8 -12.35 0.37 3.68
N LEU A 9 -11.68 -0.75 3.35
CA LEU A 9 -12.31 -2.07 3.32
C LEU A 9 -12.55 -2.58 4.75
N PRO A 10 -13.68 -3.24 5.02
CA PRO A 10 -13.95 -3.78 6.35
C PRO A 10 -12.96 -4.90 6.68
N ALA A 11 -12.51 -4.96 7.93
CA ALA A 11 -11.72 -6.08 8.43
C ALA A 11 -12.53 -7.38 8.32
N THR A 12 -11.89 -8.44 7.82
CA THR A 12 -12.48 -9.78 7.70
C THR A 12 -11.91 -10.77 8.72
N GLY A 13 -10.76 -10.45 9.32
CA GLY A 13 -10.14 -11.22 10.39
C GLY A 13 -10.20 -10.54 11.76
N VAL A 14 -9.70 -11.24 12.77
CA VAL A 14 -9.63 -10.80 14.16
C VAL A 14 -8.18 -10.56 14.56
N SER A 15 -7.92 -9.39 15.19
CA SER A 15 -6.63 -9.05 15.77
C SER A 15 -6.68 -9.22 17.29
N THR A 16 -5.82 -10.08 17.84
CA THR A 16 -5.67 -10.28 19.29
C THR A 16 -4.32 -9.71 19.72
N ILE A 17 -4.35 -8.74 20.62
CA ILE A 17 -3.15 -8.07 21.13
C ILE A 17 -3.00 -8.44 22.60
N VAL A 18 -1.91 -9.11 22.94
CA VAL A 18 -1.52 -9.37 24.33
C VAL A 18 -0.04 -8.98 24.51
N PRO A 19 0.45 -8.79 25.76
CA PRO A 19 1.82 -8.33 25.96
C PRO A 19 2.85 -9.20 25.23
N GLY A 20 3.62 -8.58 24.34
CA GLY A 20 4.69 -9.22 23.58
C GLY A 20 4.26 -10.00 22.32
N ILE A 21 2.96 -10.08 21.99
CA ILE A 21 2.50 -10.75 20.78
C ILE A 21 1.19 -10.15 20.22
N VAL A 22 1.17 -9.98 18.90
CA VAL A 22 -0.03 -9.73 18.12
C VAL A 22 -0.33 -10.96 17.28
N THR A 23 -1.55 -11.46 17.38
CA THR A 23 -2.05 -12.57 16.56
C THR A 23 -3.15 -12.09 15.63
N LEU A 24 -2.97 -12.31 14.34
CA LEU A 24 -3.93 -12.02 13.27
C LEU A 24 -4.56 -13.33 12.81
N THR A 25 -5.83 -13.56 13.17
CA THR A 25 -6.55 -14.78 12.81
C THR A 25 -7.61 -14.49 11.76
N GLY A 26 -7.51 -15.16 10.62
CA GLY A 26 -8.47 -15.08 9.52
C GLY A 26 -8.83 -16.46 8.98
N SER A 27 -9.96 -16.55 8.29
CA SER A 27 -10.49 -17.81 7.75
C SER A 27 -10.88 -17.72 6.27
N ASP A 28 -10.75 -16.55 5.65
CA ASP A 28 -11.06 -16.36 4.24
C ASP A 28 -9.96 -17.01 3.38
N PRO A 29 -10.28 -17.91 2.44
CA PRO A 29 -9.29 -18.58 1.61
C PRO A 29 -8.65 -17.67 0.55
N HIS A 30 -9.18 -16.46 0.34
CA HIS A 30 -8.74 -15.52 -0.69
C HIS A 30 -8.11 -14.26 -0.09
N LEU A 31 -8.80 -13.59 0.84
CA LEU A 31 -8.35 -12.30 1.38
C LEU A 31 -8.72 -12.10 2.85
N ASN A 32 -7.69 -11.92 3.68
CA ASN A 32 -7.83 -11.60 5.10
C ASN A 32 -7.37 -10.16 5.36
N ILE A 33 -8.30 -9.33 5.84
CA ILE A 33 -8.08 -7.90 6.11
C ILE A 33 -8.06 -7.69 7.62
N PHE A 34 -7.01 -7.05 8.11
CA PHE A 34 -6.80 -6.71 9.51
C PHE A 34 -6.59 -5.20 9.68
N THR A 35 -6.85 -4.68 10.87
CA THR A 35 -6.54 -3.28 11.23
C THR A 35 -5.88 -3.25 12.59
N LEU A 36 -4.73 -2.57 12.68
CA LEU A 36 -3.96 -2.39 13.92
C LEU A 36 -3.56 -0.93 14.09
N SER A 37 -3.18 -0.54 15.30
CA SER A 37 -2.41 0.70 15.48
C SER A 37 -0.96 0.48 15.04
N GLY A 38 -0.40 1.43 14.31
CA GLY A 38 1.03 1.46 13.97
C GLY A 38 1.94 1.53 15.20
N SER A 39 1.40 1.85 16.38
CA SER A 39 2.11 1.79 17.66
C SER A 39 2.21 0.38 18.25
N ASP A 40 1.31 -0.53 17.86
CA ASP A 40 1.20 -1.88 18.45
C ASP A 40 2.33 -2.80 17.99
N LEU A 41 3.02 -2.45 16.91
CA LEU A 41 4.10 -3.24 16.30
C LEU A 41 5.51 -2.94 16.89
N GLY A 42 5.59 -2.28 18.05
CA GLY A 42 6.86 -1.99 18.72
C GLY A 42 7.27 -3.09 19.72
N ASN A 43 8.33 -3.86 19.41
CA ASN A 43 8.90 -4.93 20.25
C ASN A 43 7.91 -6.07 20.58
N ILE A 44 7.31 -6.64 19.54
CA ILE A 44 6.33 -7.72 19.67
C ILE A 44 6.66 -8.87 18.71
N ARG A 45 6.12 -10.05 18.98
CA ARG A 45 5.98 -11.12 17.99
C ARG A 45 4.73 -10.88 17.15
N LEU A 46 4.80 -11.06 15.84
CA LEU A 46 3.63 -11.03 14.95
C LEU A 46 3.35 -12.44 14.43
N ASP A 47 2.21 -13.00 14.83
CA ASP A 47 1.72 -14.30 14.38
C ASP A 47 0.54 -14.08 13.42
N ILE A 48 0.64 -14.57 12.20
CA ILE A 48 -0.45 -14.51 11.22
C ILE A 48 -0.96 -15.95 11.02
N GLN A 49 -2.26 -16.13 11.20
CA GLN A 49 -2.97 -17.41 11.15
C GLN A 49 -4.11 -17.28 10.15
N VAL A 50 -3.81 -17.54 8.88
CA VAL A 50 -4.76 -17.47 7.77
C VAL A 50 -4.62 -18.73 6.91
N PRO A 51 -5.60 -19.07 6.06
CA PRO A 51 -5.45 -20.16 5.10
C PRO A 51 -4.22 -19.95 4.21
N ALA A 52 -3.44 -21.01 4.00
CA ALA A 52 -2.27 -20.97 3.13
C ALA A 52 -2.67 -20.53 1.71
N GLY A 53 -1.88 -19.63 1.11
CA GLY A 53 -2.17 -19.07 -0.22
C GLY A 53 -3.18 -17.91 -0.23
N SER A 54 -3.79 -17.56 0.91
CA SER A 54 -4.64 -16.37 1.01
C SER A 54 -3.80 -15.09 1.07
N THR A 55 -4.34 -14.00 0.52
CA THR A 55 -3.75 -12.66 0.60
C THR A 55 -4.01 -12.07 1.99
N VAL A 56 -3.02 -11.39 2.54
CA VAL A 56 -3.10 -10.70 3.83
C VAL A 56 -2.89 -9.22 3.62
N LEU A 57 -3.92 -8.44 3.97
CA LEU A 57 -3.83 -6.98 4.03
C LEU A 57 -3.89 -6.55 5.49
N VAL A 58 -2.80 -5.96 5.99
CA VAL A 58 -2.76 -5.35 7.32
C VAL A 58 -2.82 -3.84 7.14
N ASN A 59 -3.93 -3.22 7.52
CA ASN A 59 -4.07 -1.76 7.54
C ASN A 59 -3.54 -1.20 8.87
N LEU A 60 -2.59 -0.28 8.80
CA LEU A 60 -1.96 0.34 9.97
C LEU A 60 -2.43 1.78 10.10
N THR A 61 -3.10 2.05 11.22
CA THR A 61 -3.56 3.38 11.61
C THR A 61 -2.47 4.16 12.35
N GLY A 62 -2.61 5.47 12.41
CA GLY A 62 -1.70 6.36 13.14
C GLY A 62 -0.71 7.09 12.25
N GLU A 63 -0.49 8.37 12.57
CA GLU A 63 0.40 9.25 11.82
C GLU A 63 1.88 8.85 12.00
N HIS A 64 2.25 8.35 13.18
CA HIS A 64 3.59 7.84 13.47
C HIS A 64 3.49 6.35 13.75
N ALA A 65 4.12 5.55 12.88
CA ALA A 65 4.15 4.10 13.01
C ALA A 65 5.57 3.59 13.19
N ARG A 66 5.70 2.43 13.84
CA ARG A 66 7.00 1.79 14.06
C ARG A 66 6.88 0.28 13.96
N MET A 67 7.90 -0.37 13.43
CA MET A 67 8.05 -1.82 13.48
C MET A 67 9.44 -2.16 13.99
N TYR A 68 9.52 -2.67 15.23
CA TYR A 68 10.79 -2.97 15.89
C TYR A 68 10.86 -4.42 16.33
N SER A 69 12.01 -5.05 16.09
CA SER A 69 12.36 -6.34 16.67
C SER A 69 11.22 -7.36 16.58
N LEU A 70 10.62 -7.48 15.38
CA LEU A 70 9.60 -8.49 15.17
C LEU A 70 10.27 -9.87 15.29
N GLY A 71 10.03 -10.53 16.41
CA GLY A 71 10.24 -11.96 16.50
C GLY A 71 9.25 -12.63 15.57
N TYR A 72 9.72 -13.51 14.70
CA TYR A 72 8.83 -14.25 13.81
C TYR A 72 8.49 -15.61 14.42
N GLY A 73 7.20 -15.93 14.49
CA GLY A 73 6.72 -17.28 14.78
C GLY A 73 6.93 -18.22 13.58
N ASP A 74 6.66 -19.52 13.76
CA ASP A 74 6.80 -20.55 12.72
C ASP A 74 6.09 -20.14 11.42
N PHE A 75 6.85 -19.88 10.35
CA PHE A 75 6.31 -19.45 9.08
C PHE A 75 5.70 -20.62 8.31
N THR A 76 4.41 -20.49 8.01
CA THR A 76 3.74 -21.21 6.93
C THR A 76 3.18 -20.26 5.86
N ILE A 77 3.41 -18.95 5.98
CA ILE A 77 2.82 -17.93 5.11
C ILE A 77 3.88 -17.34 4.19
N ASP A 78 3.55 -17.25 2.91
CA ASP A 78 4.39 -16.74 1.84
C ASP A 78 4.50 -15.20 1.91
N PRO A 79 5.72 -14.62 2.01
CA PRO A 79 5.93 -13.16 2.01
C PRO A 79 5.34 -12.45 0.79
N HIS A 80 5.23 -13.12 -0.36
CA HIS A 80 4.60 -12.56 -1.56
C HIS A 80 3.13 -12.19 -1.36
N LEU A 81 2.47 -12.70 -0.32
CA LEU A 81 1.03 -12.54 -0.10
C LEU A 81 0.68 -11.56 1.01
N ILE A 82 1.67 -10.90 1.63
CA ILE A 82 1.44 -9.98 2.75
C ILE A 82 1.71 -8.54 2.31
N LEU A 83 0.74 -7.66 2.58
CA LEU A 83 0.89 -6.22 2.42
C LEU A 83 0.59 -5.48 3.74
N TYR A 84 1.59 -4.77 4.26
CA TYR A 84 1.41 -3.79 5.34
C TYR A 84 1.12 -2.42 4.73
N ASN A 85 -0.09 -1.92 4.94
CA ASN A 85 -0.60 -0.68 4.37
C ASN A 85 -0.65 0.43 5.42
N PHE A 86 0.38 1.27 5.46
CA PHE A 86 0.48 2.47 6.28
C PHE A 86 -0.15 3.64 5.53
N TYR A 87 -1.48 3.69 5.52
CA TYR A 87 -2.25 4.56 4.63
C TYR A 87 -2.31 6.02 5.06
N GLU A 88 -1.92 6.33 6.30
CA GLU A 88 -1.93 7.68 6.88
C GLU A 88 -0.65 8.07 7.62
N ALA A 89 0.34 7.17 7.70
CA ALA A 89 1.60 7.46 8.37
C ALA A 89 2.38 8.57 7.61
N SER A 90 2.86 9.56 8.35
CA SER A 90 3.82 10.58 7.88
C SER A 90 5.26 10.22 8.24
N ILE A 91 5.45 9.38 9.27
CA ILE A 91 6.73 8.81 9.68
C ILE A 91 6.58 7.31 9.90
N LEU A 92 7.53 6.53 9.38
CA LEU A 92 7.64 5.10 9.63
C LEU A 92 9.06 4.75 10.07
N ASP A 93 9.20 4.28 11.31
CA ASP A 93 10.48 3.83 11.84
C ASP A 93 10.59 2.30 11.80
N LEU A 94 11.62 1.80 11.11
CA LEU A 94 11.97 0.38 11.02
C LEU A 94 13.33 0.18 11.70
N ASN A 95 13.40 -0.65 12.74
CA ASN A 95 14.64 -0.85 13.51
C ASN A 95 14.83 -2.31 13.91
N ARG A 96 16.00 -2.88 13.57
CA ARG A 96 16.41 -4.27 13.91
C ARG A 96 15.31 -5.27 13.57
N ILE A 97 14.88 -5.31 12.31
CA ILE A 97 13.67 -6.02 11.88
C ILE A 97 13.84 -6.74 10.53
N GLY A 98 13.22 -7.90 10.36
CA GLY A 98 13.27 -8.70 9.12
C GLY A 98 11.91 -8.89 8.45
N VAL A 99 11.30 -7.82 7.93
CA VAL A 99 9.87 -7.80 7.55
C VAL A 99 9.55 -8.86 6.50
N GLN A 100 8.60 -9.75 6.79
CA GLN A 100 8.02 -10.65 5.80
C GLN A 100 6.78 -10.01 5.19
N GLY A 101 6.87 -9.64 3.92
CA GLY A 101 5.82 -8.95 3.20
C GLY A 101 6.24 -7.58 2.70
N SER A 102 5.42 -7.05 1.79
CA SER A 102 5.63 -5.71 1.23
C SER A 102 5.07 -4.63 2.13
N ILE A 103 5.69 -3.45 2.10
CA ILE A 103 5.30 -2.26 2.85
C ILE A 103 4.86 -1.18 1.88
N LEU A 104 3.64 -0.67 2.06
CA LEU A 104 3.09 0.47 1.35
C LEU A 104 2.83 1.61 2.34
N ALA A 105 3.71 2.62 2.34
CA ALA A 105 3.66 3.79 3.20
C ALA A 105 3.83 5.09 2.37
N PRO A 106 2.92 5.37 1.41
CA PRO A 106 3.15 6.36 0.34
C PRO A 106 3.27 7.81 0.82
N TYR A 107 2.95 8.07 2.08
CA TYR A 107 3.01 9.41 2.69
C TYR A 107 4.12 9.52 3.74
N ALA A 108 4.81 8.43 4.06
CA ALA A 108 5.75 8.37 5.17
C ALA A 108 7.19 8.67 4.75
N HIS A 109 7.87 9.49 5.54
CA HIS A 109 9.32 9.50 5.61
C HIS A 109 9.77 8.26 6.38
N ILE A 110 10.45 7.33 5.70
CA ILE A 110 10.86 6.05 6.28
C ILE A 110 12.28 6.18 6.83
N ASN A 111 12.46 5.88 8.11
CA ASN A 111 13.77 5.71 8.74
C ASN A 111 14.00 4.21 8.96
N PHE A 112 14.98 3.64 8.26
CA PHE A 112 15.27 2.20 8.33
C PHE A 112 16.68 1.96 8.84
N GLU A 113 16.80 1.54 10.10
CA GLU A 113 18.06 1.24 10.76
C GLU A 113 18.18 -0.25 11.08
N SER A 114 19.06 -0.96 10.37
CA SER A 114 19.38 -2.37 10.54
C SER A 114 18.19 -3.32 10.31
N GLY A 115 18.24 -4.11 9.25
CA GLY A 115 17.20 -5.10 8.96
C GLY A 115 17.09 -5.46 7.50
N HIS A 116 16.06 -6.24 7.18
CA HIS A 116 15.70 -6.56 5.80
C HIS A 116 14.20 -6.54 5.59
N VAL A 117 13.79 -6.45 4.33
CA VAL A 117 12.41 -6.64 3.88
C VAL A 117 12.42 -7.75 2.83
N GLU A 118 11.72 -8.84 3.11
CA GLU A 118 11.33 -9.86 2.12
C GLU A 118 10.09 -9.34 1.39
N GLY A 119 10.29 -8.35 0.52
CA GLY A 119 9.23 -7.71 -0.23
C GLY A 119 9.59 -6.32 -0.74
N THR A 120 8.58 -5.62 -1.26
CA THR A 120 8.76 -4.26 -1.80
C THR A 120 8.50 -3.20 -0.73
N LEU A 121 9.38 -2.20 -0.64
CA LEU A 121 9.22 -1.03 0.24
C LEU A 121 8.86 0.21 -0.58
N ILE A 122 7.66 0.77 -0.37
CA ILE A 122 7.19 2.01 -1.01
C ILE A 122 6.98 3.07 0.07
N GLY A 123 7.73 4.16 -0.02
CA GLY A 123 7.67 5.30 0.90
C GLY A 123 7.68 6.65 0.18
N LEU A 124 7.41 7.74 0.91
CA LEU A 124 7.62 9.09 0.39
C LEU A 124 9.12 9.40 0.26
N SER A 125 9.92 8.98 1.23
CA SER A 125 11.37 8.99 1.19
C SER A 125 11.95 7.87 2.05
N LEU A 126 13.21 7.51 1.82
CA LEU A 126 13.92 6.52 2.62
C LEU A 126 15.25 7.09 3.11
N LEU A 127 15.44 7.09 4.43
CA LEU A 127 16.73 7.20 5.09
C LEU A 127 17.11 5.81 5.61
N SER A 128 18.20 5.23 5.11
CA SER A 128 18.62 3.87 5.45
C SER A 128 20.01 3.83 6.10
N LEU A 129 20.14 3.04 7.15
CA LEU A 129 21.38 2.70 7.85
C LEU A 129 21.45 1.16 7.98
N ASN A 130 22.05 0.49 7.00
CA ASN A 130 22.15 -0.98 6.91
C ASN A 130 20.80 -1.70 6.76
N ALA A 131 19.94 -1.20 5.88
CA ALA A 131 18.76 -1.94 5.44
C ALA A 131 19.02 -2.72 4.15
N GLU A 132 18.48 -3.92 4.08
CA GLU A 132 18.51 -4.81 2.92
C GLU A 132 17.10 -5.00 2.35
N GLU A 133 17.01 -5.27 1.05
CA GLU A 133 15.78 -5.67 0.37
C GLU A 133 16.07 -6.93 -0.43
N HIS A 134 15.12 -7.86 -0.39
CA HIS A 134 15.18 -9.12 -1.10
C HIS A 134 13.98 -9.24 -2.03
N ASP A 135 14.19 -9.88 -3.18
CA ASP A 135 13.23 -9.96 -4.29
C ASP A 135 12.03 -10.87 -4.00
N PHE A 136 11.10 -10.36 -3.19
CA PHE A 136 9.82 -10.99 -2.86
C PHE A 136 8.63 -10.10 -3.23
N PRO A 137 8.46 -9.71 -4.52
CA PRO A 137 7.43 -8.77 -4.92
C PRO A 137 6.04 -9.26 -4.53
N PHE A 138 5.17 -8.33 -4.13
CA PHE A 138 3.78 -8.66 -3.78
C PHE A 138 3.05 -9.28 -4.98
N ARG A 139 2.38 -10.42 -4.75
CA ARG A 139 1.59 -11.19 -5.72
C ARG A 139 0.17 -11.50 -5.21
N GLY A 140 -0.21 -10.95 -4.06
CA GLY A 140 -1.55 -11.11 -3.51
C GLY A 140 -2.61 -10.43 -4.38
N ASP A 141 -3.85 -10.89 -4.24
CA ASP A 141 -5.01 -10.35 -4.94
C ASP A 141 -5.74 -9.35 -4.03
N LEU A 142 -5.79 -8.09 -4.45
CA LEU A 142 -6.44 -7.01 -3.73
C LEU A 142 -7.56 -6.41 -4.59
N PRO A 143 -8.68 -5.95 -3.98
CA PRO A 143 -9.76 -5.35 -4.73
C PRO A 143 -9.28 -4.19 -5.59
N ALA A 144 -9.71 -4.18 -6.85
CA ALA A 144 -9.37 -3.14 -7.80
C ALA A 144 -9.84 -1.77 -7.29
N VAL A 145 -8.96 -0.78 -7.38
CA VAL A 145 -9.27 0.60 -6.98
C VAL A 145 -10.04 1.26 -8.13
N PRO A 146 -11.27 1.77 -7.91
CA PRO A 146 -12.01 2.47 -8.94
C PRO A 146 -11.20 3.67 -9.43
N GLU A 147 -10.92 3.75 -10.73
CA GLU A 147 -10.32 4.95 -11.29
C GLU A 147 -11.31 6.11 -11.20
N ALA A 148 -11.07 7.04 -10.29
CA ALA A 148 -11.80 8.30 -10.28
C ALA A 148 -11.45 9.09 -11.55
N ALA A 149 -12.40 9.15 -12.49
CA ALA A 149 -12.49 10.15 -13.57
C ALA A 149 -11.56 10.07 -14.79
N SER A 150 -10.78 9.01 -15.03
CA SER A 150 -9.99 8.86 -16.27
C SER A 150 -10.79 9.02 -17.58
N PRO A 151 -12.00 8.42 -17.76
CA PRO A 151 -12.72 8.56 -19.04
C PRO A 151 -13.34 9.96 -19.25
N LEU A 152 -13.73 10.67 -18.19
CA LEU A 152 -14.32 12.02 -18.29
C LEU A 152 -13.26 13.08 -18.63
N LEU A 153 -12.05 12.95 -18.06
CA LEU A 153 -10.92 13.84 -18.36
C LEU A 153 -10.42 13.62 -19.81
N LEU A 154 -10.35 12.36 -20.27
CA LEU A 154 -10.03 12.03 -21.66
C LEU A 154 -11.06 12.58 -22.66
N ALA A 155 -12.36 12.46 -22.33
CA ALA A 155 -13.44 13.00 -23.15
C ALA A 155 -13.39 14.54 -23.25
N SER A 156 -13.10 15.23 -22.14
CA SER A 156 -13.02 16.70 -22.12
C SER A 156 -11.88 17.27 -22.97
N GLY A 157 -10.74 16.57 -23.04
CA GLY A 157 -9.59 16.99 -23.88
C GLY A 157 -9.88 16.93 -25.37
N ILE A 158 -10.66 15.95 -25.82
CA ILE A 158 -11.04 15.79 -27.24
C ILE A 158 -12.03 16.87 -27.68
N PHE A 159 -12.99 17.24 -26.82
CA PHE A 159 -13.93 18.32 -27.12
C PHE A 159 -13.26 19.70 -27.23
N ALA A 160 -12.26 19.99 -26.38
CA ALA A 160 -11.51 21.24 -26.45
C ALA A 160 -10.72 21.39 -27.77
N LEU A 161 -10.08 20.31 -28.24
CA LEU A 161 -9.33 20.30 -29.51
C LEU A 161 -10.23 20.40 -30.76
N GLY A 162 -11.48 19.93 -30.69
CA GLY A 162 -12.46 20.05 -31.78
C GLY A 162 -12.93 21.49 -32.03
N PHE A 163 -13.01 22.34 -31.00
CA PHE A 163 -13.48 23.71 -31.11
C PHE A 163 -12.44 24.67 -31.73
N PHE A 164 -11.14 24.45 -31.51
CA PHE A 164 -10.08 25.33 -32.03
C PHE A 164 -9.77 25.14 -33.52
N ARG A 165 -10.21 24.04 -34.15
CA ARG A 165 -9.87 23.75 -35.55
C ARG A 165 -10.81 24.40 -36.59
N ARG A 166 -11.93 25.00 -36.17
CA ARG A 166 -13.02 25.38 -37.10
C ARG A 166 -13.06 26.85 -37.57
N ASN A 167 -12.14 27.71 -37.12
CA ASN A 167 -12.14 29.15 -37.46
C ASN A 167 -10.98 29.59 -38.37
N ARG A 168 -10.79 28.93 -39.53
CA ARG A 168 -10.11 29.56 -40.69
C ARG A 168 -11.15 29.77 -41.78
N THR A 169 -11.75 30.95 -41.79
CA THR A 169 -12.57 31.44 -42.90
C THR A 169 -11.67 31.74 -44.09
N ASP A 170 -11.99 31.12 -45.21
CA ASP A 170 -11.39 31.34 -46.53
C ASP A 170 -11.71 32.76 -47.01
N LEU A 171 -10.68 33.58 -47.29
CA LEU A 171 -10.84 34.91 -47.86
C LEU A 171 -10.91 34.78 -49.37
N SER A 172 -12.11 34.78 -49.94
CA SER A 172 -12.31 34.88 -51.38
C SER A 172 -12.05 36.33 -51.88
N PRO A 173 -11.35 36.52 -53.01
CA PRO A 173 -10.97 37.85 -53.48
C PRO A 173 -12.15 38.60 -54.14
N PRO A 174 -12.17 39.95 -54.11
CA PRO A 174 -13.29 40.73 -54.61
C PRO A 174 -13.35 40.73 -56.15
N THR A 175 -14.53 40.38 -56.68
CA THR A 175 -14.88 40.55 -58.10
C THR A 175 -15.04 42.03 -58.44
N ARG A 176 -14.24 42.55 -59.37
CA ARG A 176 -14.47 43.86 -60.02
C ARG A 176 -15.41 43.68 -61.21
N ARG A 177 -16.35 44.64 -61.33
CA ARG A 177 -17.25 44.84 -62.48
C ARG A 177 -16.48 45.16 -63.77
#